data_AF-A0AAV8XAT3-F1
#
_entry.id   AF-A0AAV8XAT3-F1
#
_cell.length_a   1.000
_cell.length_b   1.000
_cell.length_c   1.000
_cell.angle_alpha   90.00
_cell.angle_beta   90.00
_cell.angle_gamma   90.00
#
_symmetry.space_group_name_H-M   'P 1'
#
loop_
_entity.id
_entity.type
_entity.pdbx_description
1 polymer ?
#
loop_
_entity_poly.entity_id
_entity_poly.type
_entity_poly.pdbx_seq_one_letter_code
_entity_poly.pdbx_strand_id
1 'polypeptide(L)' 'MDRIFIVETPNQVPLEEPVVVAKYISNPLLVAGHKCDLRLYVVVTSIDPPSVHIRRRLSPFCYR' A
#
# COMPACT_ATOMS: atom_id res chain seq x y z
N MET A 1 -14.76 12.25 -1.16
CA MET A 1 -13.60 12.68 -1.97
C MET A 1 -12.40 12.05 -1.31
N ASP A 2 -11.91 10.95 -1.85
CA ASP A 2 -10.93 10.12 -1.15
C ASP A 2 -9.53 10.72 -1.34
N ARG A 3 -9.07 11.50 -0.35
CA ARG A 3 -7.76 12.14 -0.35
C ARG A 3 -6.82 11.45 0.64
N ILE A 4 -5.58 11.25 0.22
CA ILE A 4 -4.49 10.80 1.10
C ILE A 4 -3.66 12.03 1.43
N PHE A 5 -3.33 12.21 2.71
CA PHE A 5 -2.51 13.31 3.20
C PHE A 5 -1.38 12.78 4.10
N ILE A 6 -0.25 13.47 4.07
CA ILE A 6 0.91 13.19 4.93
C ILE A 6 0.93 14.27 6.00
N VAL A 7 1.00 13.86 7.26
CA VAL A 7 1.13 14.75 8.41
C VAL A 7 2.44 14.46 9.13
N GLU A 8 3.06 15.51 9.66
CA GLU A 8 4.28 15.37 10.47
C GLU A 8 3.93 15.30 11.96
N THR A 9 2.83 15.93 12.36
CA THR A 9 2.36 15.98 13.75
C THR A 9 0.93 15.48 13.89
N PRO A 10 0.58 14.82 15.01
CA PRO A 10 -0.77 14.28 15.23
C PRO A 10 -1.88 15.34 15.22
N ASN A 11 -1.57 16.58 15.58
CA ASN A 11 -2.54 17.68 15.66
C ASN A 11 -3.09 18.10 14.28
N GLN A 12 -2.44 17.67 13.19
CA GLN A 12 -2.86 17.96 11.82
C GLN A 12 -3.87 16.94 11.29
N VAL A 13 -4.18 15.89 12.07
CA VAL A 13 -5.15 14.87 11.68
C VAL A 13 -6.56 15.42 11.84
N PRO A 14 -7.43 15.35 10.80
CA PRO A 14 -8.82 15.74 10.92
C PRO A 14 -9.53 14.87 11.96
N LEU A 15 -10.18 15.49 12.94
CA LEU A 15 -10.93 14.79 14.00
C LEU A 15 -12.41 14.58 13.65
N GLU A 16 -12.90 15.33 12.66
CA GLU A 16 -14.30 15.38 12.26
C GLU A 16 -14.68 14.24 11.31
N GLU A 17 -13.70 13.58 10.71
CA GLU A 17 -13.89 12.51 9.74
C GLU A 17 -13.24 11.20 10.22
N PRO A 18 -13.85 10.03 9.94
CA PRO A 18 -13.24 8.75 10.24
C PRO A 18 -12.04 8.52 9.31
N VAL A 19 -10.84 8.53 9.89
CA VAL A 19 -9.57 8.38 9.16
C VAL A 19 -8.75 7.20 9.68
N VAL A 20 -7.94 6.60 8.80
CA VAL A 20 -6.94 5.59 9.18
C VAL A 20 -5.56 6.24 9.16
N VAL A 21 -4.88 6.23 10.31
CA VAL A 21 -3.52 6.75 10.43
C VAL A 21 -2.51 5.59 10.30
N ALA A 22 -1.58 5.73 9.36
CA ALA A 22 -0.50 4.78 9.16
C ALA A 22 0.85 5.51 9.17
N LYS A 23 1.88 4.85 9.70
CA LYS A 23 3.24 5.39 9.70
C LYS A 23 3.76 5.51 8.26
N TYR A 24 4.22 6.70 7.89
CA TYR A 24 4.88 6.91 6.61
C TYR A 24 6.28 6.29 6.59
N ILE A 25 6.59 5.53 5.53
CA ILE A 25 7.93 4.97 5.30
C ILE A 25 8.75 6.02 4.55
N SER A 26 9.65 6.69 5.27
CA SER A 26 10.47 7.80 4.74
C SER A 26 11.60 7.35 3.81
N ASN A 27 12.13 6.14 4.00
CA ASN A 27 13.20 5.56 3.17
C ASN A 27 12.70 4.29 2.43
N PRO A 28 11.86 4.44 1.38
CA PRO A 28 11.39 3.30 0.60
C PRO A 28 12.52 2.74 -0.28
N LEU A 29 12.43 1.44 -0.62
CA LEU A 29 13.28 0.88 -1.66
C LEU A 29 12.98 1.57 -3.00
N LEU A 30 14.00 2.16 -3.61
CA LEU A 30 13.87 2.84 -4.90
C LEU A 30 14.22 1.88 -6.03
N VAL A 31 13.33 1.76 -7.01
CA VAL A 31 13.61 1.06 -8.28
C VAL A 31 13.94 2.11 -9.31
N ALA A 32 15.18 2.08 -9.82
CA ALA A 32 15.69 3.09 -10.75
C ALA A 32 15.55 4.54 -10.23
N GLY A 33 15.66 4.75 -8.91
CA GLY A 33 15.53 6.07 -8.27
C GLY A 33 14.09 6.52 -8.00
N HIS A 34 13.09 5.71 -8.36
CA HIS A 34 11.68 6.03 -8.14
C HIS A 34 11.08 5.19 -6.99
N LYS A 35 10.18 5.82 -6.22
CA LYS A 35 9.35 5.11 -5.24
C LYS A 35 8.32 4.29 -6.02
N CYS A 36 8.24 3.00 -5.72
CA CYS A 36 7.32 2.09 -6.38
C CYS A 36 6.55 1.26 -5.36
N ASP A 37 5.33 0.89 -5.72
CA ASP A 37 4.57 -0.13 -5.01
C ASP A 37 4.55 -1.45 -5.80
N LEU A 38 4.40 -2.57 -5.09
CA LEU A 38 4.35 -3.91 -5.67
C LEU A 38 2.92 -4.42 -5.62
N ARG A 39 2.30 -4.59 -6.78
CA ARG A 39 1.01 -5.30 -6.89
C ARG A 39 1.27 -6.80 -6.96
N LEU A 40 0.87 -7.53 -5.91
CA LEU A 40 0.85 -8.99 -5.90
C LEU A 40 -0.53 -9.50 -6.32
N TYR A 41 -0.57 -10.43 -7.28
CA TYR A 41 -1.80 -11.10 -7.67
C TYR A 41 -1.91 -12.44 -6.95
N VAL A 42 -2.98 -12.58 -6.19
CA VAL A 42 -3.27 -13.76 -5.38
C VAL A 42 -4.58 -14.37 -5.86
N VAL A 43 -4.60 -15.68 -6.07
CA VAL A 43 -5.80 -16.45 -6.44
C VAL A 43 -6.15 -17.37 -5.29
N VAL A 44 -7.36 -17.20 -4.75
CA VAL A 44 -7.95 -18.12 -3.78
C VAL A 44 -8.80 -19.11 -4.55
N THR A 45 -8.47 -20.40 -4.41
CA THR A 45 -9.10 -21.50 -5.17
C THR A 45 -10.07 -22.32 -4.34
N SER A 46 -9.84 -22.37 -3.03
CA SER A 46 -10.73 -23.03 -2.06
C SER A 46 -10.61 -22.29 -0.73
N ILE A 47 -11.69 -22.27 0.04
CA ILE A 47 -11.75 -21.62 1.37
C ILE A 47 -11.68 -22.68 2.48
N ASP A 48 -12.23 -23.87 2.24
CA ASP A 48 -12.18 -25.00 3.16
C ASP A 48 -11.99 -26.33 2.41
N PRO A 49 -10.77 -26.88 2.35
CA PRO A 49 -9.55 -26.34 2.94
C PRO A 49 -9.05 -25.10 2.17
N PRO A 50 -8.43 -24.11 2.84
CA PRO A 50 -7.96 -22.89 2.18
C PRO A 50 -6.80 -23.20 1.22
N SER A 51 -6.95 -22.82 -0.04
CA SER A 51 -5.94 -23.00 -1.09
C SER A 51 -5.68 -21.69 -1.81
N VAL A 52 -4.49 -21.13 -1.62
CA VAL A 52 -4.11 -19.78 -2.08
C VAL A 52 -2.81 -19.82 -2.89
N HIS A 53 -2.79 -19.17 -4.05
CA HIS A 53 -1.66 -19.15 -4.96
C HIS A 53 -1.25 -17.72 -5.31
N ILE A 54 0.07 -17.45 -5.37
CA ILE A 54 0.62 -16.14 -5.74
C ILE A 54 1.20 -16.21 -7.14
N ARG A 55 0.89 -15.22 -7.99
CA ARG A 55 1.51 -15.11 -9.31
C ARG A 55 2.98 -14.69 -9.16
N ARG A 56 3.90 -15.47 -9.75
CA ARG A 56 5.36 -15.21 -9.67
C ARG A 56 5.84 -13.91 -10.32
N ARG A 57 5.07 -13.33 -11.27
CA ARG A 57 5.49 -12.10 -11.94
C ARG A 57 5.16 -10.90 -11.06
N LEU A 58 6.20 -10.18 -10.66
CA LEU A 58 6.09 -8.88 -10.02
C LEU A 58 5.75 -7.84 -11.08
N SER A 59 4.71 -7.05 -10.83
CA SER A 59 4.39 -5.83 -11.58
C SER A 59 4.69 -4.63 -10.68
N PRO A 60 5.91 -4.06 -10.72
CA PRO A 60 6.20 -2.83 -10.00
C PRO A 60 5.45 -1.67 -10.67
N PHE A 61 4.68 -0.92 -9.88
CA PHE A 61 4.09 0.33 -10.31
C PHE A 61 4.94 1.47 -9.76
N CYS A 62 5.66 2.13 -10.66
CA CYS A 62 6.55 3.24 -10.32
C CYS A 62 5.91 4.55 -10.77
N TYR A 63 5.87 5.51 -9.86
CA TYR A 63 5.44 6.87 -10.17
C TYR A 63 6.64 7.58 -10.83
N ARG A 64 6.47 7.97 -12.11
CA ARG A 64 7.46 8.79 -12.82
C ARG A 64 7.55 10.17 -12.18
#